data_AF-X1RUK0-F1
#
_entry.id   AF-X1RUK0-F1
#
_cell.length_a   1.000
_cell.length_b   1.000
_cell.length_c   1.000
_cell.angle_alpha   90.00
_cell.angle_beta   90.00
_cell.angle_gamma   90.00
#
_symmetry.space_group_name_H-M   'P 1'
#
loop_
_entity.id
_entity.type
_entity.pdbx_description
1 polymer ?
#
loop_
_entity_poly.entity_id
_entity_poly.type
_entity_poly.pdbx_seq_one_letter_code
_entity_poly.pdbx_strand_id
1 'polypeptide(L)'
;IVGVNAYEMEHKPIPFLKIDEAVAKHHMARLREVKKTRNNAQVGEKILDLKKAASDKQNLMPYILSCVKSYATLGEIMDSLREVYGEYQEPITY
;
A
#
# COMPACT_ATOMS: atom_id res chain seq x y z
N ILE A 1 12.18 -37.11 3.39
CA ILE A 1 12.74 -35.80 3.02
C ILE A 1 14.24 -35.82 3.26
N VAL A 2 15.00 -36.10 2.20
CA VAL A 2 16.47 -36.10 2.23
C VAL A 2 16.96 -34.71 2.67
N GLY A 3 17.88 -34.67 3.63
CA GLY A 3 18.39 -33.42 4.22
C GLY A 3 17.50 -32.79 5.31
N VAL A 4 16.36 -33.41 5.66
CA VAL A 4 15.48 -32.95 6.75
C VAL A 4 15.12 -34.08 7.72
N ASN A 5 14.80 -35.28 7.23
CA ASN A 5 14.45 -36.43 8.08
C ASN A 5 15.29 -37.69 7.83
N ALA A 6 16.14 -37.67 6.81
CA ALA A 6 17.14 -38.71 6.53
C ALA A 6 18.28 -38.08 5.71
N TYR A 7 19.50 -38.58 5.85
CA TYR A 7 20.68 -38.08 5.11
C TYR A 7 20.98 -36.58 5.34
N GLU A 8 20.94 -36.13 6.60
CA GLU A 8 21.35 -34.78 6.96
C GLU A 8 22.87 -34.61 6.83
N MET A 9 23.32 -33.45 6.36
CA MET A 9 24.72 -33.11 6.18
C MET A 9 25.00 -31.71 6.75
N GLU A 10 26.24 -31.46 7.18
CA GLU A 10 26.64 -30.11 7.55
C GLU A 10 26.63 -29.18 6.33
N HIS A 11 25.91 -28.06 6.45
CA HIS A 11 25.82 -27.04 5.42
C HIS A 11 26.55 -25.76 5.86
N LYS A 12 27.26 -25.14 4.92
CA LYS A 12 27.80 -23.80 5.13
C LYS A 12 26.66 -22.78 5.13
N PRO A 13 26.70 -21.76 6.01
CA PRO A 13 25.67 -20.72 6.01
C PRO A 13 25.68 -19.98 4.68
N ILE A 14 24.50 -19.88 4.05
CA ILE A 14 24.27 -19.10 2.84
C ILE A 14 23.98 -17.67 3.27
N PRO A 15 24.64 -16.65 2.69
CA PRO A 15 24.31 -15.27 2.99
C PRO A 15 22.89 -14.95 2.53
N PHE A 16 22.09 -14.41 3.45
CA PHE A 16 20.73 -13.96 3.16
C PHE A 16 20.71 -12.49 2.78
N LEU A 17 19.80 -12.11 1.88
CA LEU A 17 19.50 -10.71 1.63
C LEU A 17 18.80 -10.13 2.87
N LYS A 18 19.44 -9.16 3.53
CA LYS A 18 18.85 -8.38 4.61
C LYS A 18 18.44 -7.02 4.07
N ILE A 19 17.16 -6.66 4.23
CA ILE A 19 16.67 -5.33 3.88
C ILE A 19 17.10 -4.35 4.98
N ASP A 20 17.71 -3.24 4.57
CA ASP A 20 18.17 -2.19 5.48
C ASP A 20 17.00 -1.35 5.98
N GLU A 21 16.95 -1.09 7.29
CA GLU A 21 15.98 -0.21 7.93
C GLU A 21 16.06 1.24 7.42
N ALA A 22 17.21 1.66 6.89
CA ALA A 22 17.38 2.96 6.26
C ALA A 22 16.39 3.18 5.10
N VAL A 23 16.00 2.12 4.39
CA VAL A 23 15.03 2.17 3.28
C VAL A 23 13.71 2.79 3.76
N ALA A 24 13.20 2.36 4.92
CA ALA A 24 11.97 2.91 5.49
C ALA A 24 12.11 4.42 5.79
N LYS A 25 13.25 4.84 6.37
CA LYS A 25 13.53 6.25 6.65
C LYS A 25 13.54 7.10 5.38
N HIS A 26 14.14 6.59 4.30
CA HIS A 26 14.15 7.26 2.99
C HIS A 26 12.73 7.39 2.40
N HIS A 27 11.92 6.34 2.45
CA HIS A 27 10.54 6.40 1.98
C HIS A 27 9.69 7.39 2.79
N MET A 28 9.84 7.42 4.12
CA MET A 28 9.15 8.38 4.98
C MET A 28 9.55 9.83 4.68
N ALA A 29 10.83 10.09 4.44
CA ALA A 29 11.29 11.43 4.05
C ALA A 29 10.69 11.88 2.72
N ARG A 30 10.73 11.01 1.70
CA ARG A 30 10.12 11.29 0.39
C ARG A 30 8.61 11.53 0.50
N LEU A 31 7.90 10.73 1.28
CA LEU A 31 6.46 10.88 1.47
C LEU A 31 6.11 12.21 2.15
N ARG A 32 6.86 12.63 3.16
CA ARG A 32 6.71 13.95 3.79
C ARG A 32 6.92 15.08 2.80
N GLU A 33 7.95 14.99 1.97
CA GLU A 33 8.24 16.03 0.97
C GLU A 33 7.14 16.14 -0.08
N VAL A 34 6.63 15.02 -0.60
CA VAL A 34 5.50 15.02 -1.55
C VAL A 34 4.27 15.67 -0.92
N LYS A 35 3.93 15.32 0.34
CA LYS A 35 2.78 15.91 1.04
C LYS A 35 2.94 17.42 1.29
N LYS A 36 4.17 17.88 1.52
CA LYS A 36 4.48 19.30 1.74
C LYS A 36 4.38 20.14 0.45
N THR A 37 4.78 19.57 -0.68
CA THR A 37 4.94 20.32 -1.95
C THR A 37 3.73 20.24 -2.88
N ARG A 38 2.91 19.20 -2.77
CA ARG A 38 1.72 19.04 -3.62
C ARG A 38 0.61 20.04 -3.29
N ASN A 39 -0.33 20.20 -4.22
CA ASN A 39 -1.57 20.94 -3.97
C ASN A 39 -2.53 20.11 -3.11
N ASN A 40 -2.51 20.33 -1.80
CA ASN A 40 -3.33 19.57 -0.85
C ASN A 40 -4.85 19.78 -1.03
N ALA A 41 -5.29 20.96 -1.49
CA ALA A 41 -6.70 21.21 -1.77
C ALA A 41 -7.19 20.36 -2.94
N GLN A 42 -6.41 20.31 -4.03
CA GLN A 42 -6.71 19.50 -5.20
C GLN A 42 -6.74 17.99 -4.85
N VAL A 43 -5.81 17.52 -4.02
CA VAL A 43 -5.80 16.13 -3.54
C VAL A 43 -7.08 15.82 -2.77
N GLY A 44 -7.49 16.70 -1.85
CA GLY A 44 -8.72 16.54 -1.08
C GLY A 44 -9.96 16.45 -1.97
N GLU A 45 -10.05 17.31 -2.99
CA GLU A 45 -11.13 17.26 -3.99
C GLU A 45 -11.15 15.92 -4.73
N LYS A 46 -10.00 15.44 -5.23
CA LYS A 46 -9.94 14.19 -6.01
C LYS A 46 -10.24 12.95 -5.16
N ILE A 47 -9.85 12.96 -3.90
CA ILE A 47 -10.21 11.90 -2.95
C ILE A 47 -11.73 11.90 -2.70
N LEU A 48 -12.35 13.07 -2.57
CA LEU A 48 -13.80 13.18 -2.39
C LEU A 48 -14.56 12.68 -3.63
N ASP A 49 -14.10 13.05 -4.83
CA ASP A 49 -14.64 12.55 -6.09
C ASP A 49 -14.56 11.02 -6.17
N LEU A 50 -13.41 10.44 -5.80
CA LEU A 50 -13.20 8.99 -5.76
C LEU A 50 -14.15 8.32 -4.77
N LYS A 51 -14.30 8.88 -3.56
CA LYS A 51 -15.19 8.34 -2.54
C LYS A 51 -16.65 8.36 -3.01
N LYS A 52 -17.08 9.43 -3.68
CA LYS A 52 -18.41 9.52 -4.28
C LYS A 52 -18.61 8.47 -5.37
N ALA A 53 -17.65 8.35 -6.30
CA ALA A 53 -17.70 7.35 -7.36
C ALA A 53 -17.78 5.90 -6.82
N ALA A 54 -17.08 5.62 -5.70
CA ALA A 54 -17.14 4.35 -5.00
C ALA A 54 -18.54 4.09 -4.42
N SER A 55 -19.13 5.06 -3.73
CA SER A 55 -20.50 4.95 -3.21
C SER A 55 -21.54 4.77 -4.32
N ASP A 56 -21.36 5.47 -5.46
CA ASP A 56 -22.26 5.44 -6.61
C ASP A 56 -22.03 4.23 -7.54
N LYS A 57 -21.13 3.31 -7.18
CA LYS A 57 -20.76 2.09 -7.94
C LYS A 57 -20.32 2.38 -9.39
N GLN A 58 -19.62 3.50 -9.58
CA GLN A 58 -19.07 3.89 -10.88
C GLN A 58 -17.72 3.20 -11.14
N ASN A 59 -17.23 3.26 -12.39
CA ASN A 59 -15.87 2.82 -12.71
C ASN A 59 -14.86 3.73 -11.99
N LEU A 60 -14.05 3.16 -11.10
CA LEU A 60 -13.12 3.91 -10.25
C LEU A 60 -11.81 4.30 -10.96
N MET A 61 -11.45 3.62 -12.05
CA MET A 61 -10.15 3.83 -12.70
C MET A 61 -9.87 5.30 -13.07
N PRO A 62 -10.81 6.07 -13.66
CA PRO A 62 -10.59 7.48 -13.96
C PRO A 62 -10.32 8.35 -12.71
N TYR A 63 -10.98 8.03 -11.60
CA TYR A 63 -10.85 8.75 -10.34
C TYR A 63 -9.54 8.42 -9.61
N ILE A 64 -9.12 7.16 -9.65
CA ILE A 64 -7.81 6.73 -9.15
C ILE A 64 -6.69 7.41 -9.94
N LEU A 65 -6.78 7.45 -11.27
CA LEU A 65 -5.84 8.17 -12.13
C LEU A 65 -5.76 9.66 -11.78
N SER A 66 -6.91 10.29 -11.50
CA SER A 66 -6.99 11.69 -11.09
C SER A 66 -6.30 11.92 -9.73
N CYS A 67 -6.53 11.02 -8.76
CA CYS A 67 -5.86 11.06 -7.45
C CYS A 67 -4.35 10.94 -7.59
N VAL A 68 -3.86 9.94 -8.35
CA VAL A 68 -2.42 9.73 -8.56
C VAL A 68 -1.77 10.91 -9.26
N LYS A 69 -2.43 11.49 -10.28
CA LYS A 69 -1.94 12.70 -10.97
C LYS A 69 -1.86 13.92 -10.05
N SER A 70 -2.73 14.00 -9.04
CA SER A 70 -2.67 15.05 -8.00
C SER A 70 -1.64 14.77 -6.90
N TYR A 71 -0.85 13.69 -7.00
CA TYR A 71 0.08 13.23 -5.96
C TYR A 71 -0.60 12.79 -4.65
N ALA A 72 -1.82 12.24 -4.74
CA ALA A 72 -2.39 11.45 -3.66
C ALA A 72 -1.56 10.18 -3.44
N THR A 73 -1.34 9.81 -2.18
CA THR A 73 -0.59 8.61 -1.83
C THR A 73 -1.48 7.37 -1.90
N LEU A 74 -0.85 6.19 -2.01
CA LEU A 74 -1.57 4.91 -1.96
C LEU A 74 -2.41 4.79 -0.67
N GLY A 75 -1.85 5.19 0.47
CA GLY A 75 -2.56 5.17 1.75
C GLY A 75 -3.85 5.98 1.70
N GLU A 76 -3.79 7.23 1.24
CA GLU A 76 -4.95 8.14 1.17
C GLU A 76 -6.05 7.64 0.21
N ILE A 77 -5.65 7.02 -0.91
CA ILE A 77 -6.59 6.38 -1.84
C ILE A 77 -7.25 5.18 -1.17
N MET A 78 -6.49 4.35 -0.46
CA MET A 78 -7.03 3.17 0.20
C MET A 78 -7.86 3.52 1.43
N ASP A 79 -7.52 4.57 2.17
CA ASP A 79 -8.29 5.08 3.30
C ASP A 79 -9.71 5.47 2.82
N SER A 80 -9.81 6.22 1.72
CA SER A 80 -11.11 6.64 1.20
C SER A 80 -11.97 5.48 0.69
N LEU A 81 -11.36 4.45 0.11
CA LEU A 81 -12.07 3.23 -0.31
C LEU A 81 -12.48 2.36 0.89
N ARG A 82 -11.66 2.27 1.94
CA ARG A 82 -12.00 1.59 3.19
C ARG A 82 -13.19 2.23 3.90
N GLU A 83 -13.32 3.56 3.83
CA GLU A 83 -14.49 4.24 4.37
C GLU A 83 -15.80 3.86 3.66
N VAL A 84 -15.74 3.38 2.41
CA VAL A 84 -16.93 2.97 1.63
C VAL A 84 -17.17 1.46 1.72
N TYR A 85 -16.12 0.65 1.59
CA TYR A 85 -16.22 -0.80 1.46
C TYR A 85 -15.87 -1.56 2.74
N GLY A 86 -15.25 -0.90 3.72
CA GLY A 86 -14.65 -1.56 4.87
C GLY A 86 -13.36 -2.30 4.51
N GLU A 87 -12.95 -3.19 5.41
CA GLU A 87 -11.79 -4.06 5.24
C GLU A 87 -12.25 -5.52 5.24
N TYR A 88 -11.61 -6.34 4.42
CA TYR A 88 -11.83 -7.78 4.45
C TYR A 88 -11.27 -8.38 5.74
N GLN A 89 -12.06 -9.21 6.40
CA GLN A 89 -11.62 -10.02 7.55
C GLN A 89 -11.83 -11.49 7.22
N GLU A 90 -10.77 -12.28 7.38
CA GLU A 90 -10.84 -13.72 7.13
C GLU A 90 -11.78 -14.40 8.13
N PRO A 91 -12.73 -15.23 7.67
CA PRO A 91 -13.61 -15.96 8.58
C PRO A 91 -12.82 -17.03 9.33
N ILE A 92 -12.91 -17.01 10.66
CA ILE A 92 -12.32 -18.05 11.50
C ILE A 92 -13.10 -19.34 11.26
N THR A 93 -12.54 -20.26 10.49
CA THR A 93 -13.11 -21.59 10.23
C THR A 93 -12.32 -22.60 11.04
N TYR A 94 -13.00 -23.31 11.95
CA TYR A 94 -12.44 -24.37 12.79
C TYR A 94 -12.53 -25.74 12.13
#